data_AF-A0A0F9N298-F1
#
_entry.id   AF-A0A0F9N298-F1
#
_cell.length_a   1.000
_cell.length_b   1.000
_cell.length_c   1.000
_cell.angle_alpha   90.00
_cell.angle_beta   90.00
_cell.angle_gamma   90.00
#
_symmetry.space_group_name_H-M   'P 1'
#
loop_
_entity.id
_entity.type
_entity.pdbx_description
1 polymer ?
#
loop_
_entity_poly.entity_id
_entity_poly.type
_entity_poly.pdbx_seq_one_letter_code
_entity_poly.pdbx_strand_id
1 'polypeptide(L)' 'MKQNDKIVIIGGGLSGLTLAYLLSKKNISATILEASTRLGGRIETIKGKNKTPLVLGATWFSTIH' A
#
# COMPACT_ATOMS: atom_id res chain seq x y z
N MET A 1 11.59 -20.32 1.49
CA MET A 1 11.98 -19.39 2.57
C MET A 1 12.06 -20.20 3.85
N LYS A 2 13.17 -20.08 4.58
CA LYS A 2 13.29 -20.73 5.88
C LYS A 2 12.37 -20.01 6.87
N GLN A 3 11.91 -20.70 7.92
CA GLN A 3 11.01 -20.13 8.93
C GLN A 3 11.59 -18.88 9.65
N ASN A 4 12.88 -18.58 9.47
CA ASN A 4 13.58 -17.46 10.10
C ASN A 4 13.93 -16.28 9.17
N ASP A 5 13.51 -16.32 7.89
CA ASP A 5 13.84 -15.23 6.97
C ASP A 5 13.02 -13.97 7.33
N LYS A 6 13.71 -12.91 7.77
CA LYS A 6 13.10 -11.61 8.06
C LYS A 6 12.90 -10.82 6.77
N ILE A 7 11.66 -10.49 6.43
CA ILE A 7 11.33 -9.69 5.25
C ILE A 7 11.05 -8.25 5.67
N VAL A 8 11.72 -7.31 4.99
CA VAL A 8 11.42 -5.89 5.09
C VAL A 8 11.00 -5.36 3.72
N ILE A 9 9.88 -4.64 3.68
CA ILE A 9 9.33 -3.99 2.50
C ILE A 9 9.53 -2.48 2.67
N ILE A 10 10.24 -1.86 1.73
CA ILE A 10 10.48 -0.41 1.73
C ILE A 10 9.44 0.24 0.82
N GLY A 11 8.57 1.06 1.40
CA GLY A 11 7.47 1.73 0.73
C GLY A 11 6.12 1.09 1.01
N GLY A 12 5.22 1.85 1.64
CA GLY A 12 3.82 1.54 1.93
C GLY A 12 2.84 2.04 0.86
N GLY A 13 3.28 2.10 -0.41
CA GLY A 13 2.41 2.34 -1.56
C GLY A 13 1.63 1.10 -2.01
N LEU A 14 0.86 1.21 -3.10
CA LEU A 14 0.05 0.11 -3.64
C LEU A 14 0.84 -1.20 -3.80
N SER A 15 2.02 -1.15 -4.44
CA SER A 15 2.84 -2.34 -4.68
C SER A 15 3.34 -2.98 -3.38
N GLY A 16 3.84 -2.19 -2.42
CA GLY A 16 4.36 -2.70 -1.15
C GLY A 16 3.26 -3.32 -0.28
N LEU A 17 2.11 -2.68 -0.22
CA LEU A 17 0.93 -3.22 0.48
C LEU A 17 0.40 -4.48 -0.20
N THR A 18 0.41 -4.54 -1.53
CA THR A 18 0.01 -5.74 -2.29
C THR A 18 0.95 -6.91 -2.00
N LEU A 19 2.26 -6.66 -1.97
CA LEU A 19 3.26 -7.68 -1.61
C LEU A 19 3.05 -8.19 -0.17
N ALA A 20 2.88 -7.28 0.78
CA ALA A 20 2.61 -7.64 2.18
C ALA A 20 1.34 -8.48 2.31
N TYR A 21 0.28 -8.12 1.58
CA TYR A 21 -0.97 -8.87 1.53
C TYR A 21 -0.77 -10.30 0.99
N LEU A 22 -0.03 -10.46 -0.10
CA LEU A 22 0.26 -11.76 -0.69
C LEU A 22 1.15 -12.63 0.21
N LEU A 23 2.13 -12.03 0.90
CA LEU A 23 2.96 -12.73 1.88
C LEU A 23 2.14 -13.17 3.10
N SER A 24 1.27 -12.30 3.60
CA SER A 24 0.35 -12.62 4.70
C SER A 24 -0.57 -13.79 4.34
N LYS A 25 -1.10 -13.85 3.12
CA LYS A 25 -1.87 -15.02 2.62
C LYS A 25 -1.10 -16.33 2.64
N LYS A 26 0.23 -16.29 2.62
CA LYS A 26 1.11 -17.46 2.71
C LYS A 26 1.61 -17.70 4.14
N ASN A 27 1.06 -17.01 5.14
CA ASN A 27 1.52 -17.01 6.54
C ASN A 27 2.99 -16.59 6.70
N ILE A 28 3.47 -15.71 5.83
CA ILE A 28 4.83 -15.15 5.89
C ILE A 28 4.74 -13.74 6.46
N SER A 29 5.44 -13.49 7.57
CA SER A 29 5.50 -12.18 8.20
C SER A 29 6.47 -11.25 7.48
N ALA A 30 6.07 -9.99 7.30
CA ALA A 30 6.89 -8.93 6.71
C ALA A 30 6.68 -7.61 7.47
N THR A 31 7.75 -6.83 7.61
CA THR A 31 7.71 -5.48 8.17
C THR A 31 7.71 -4.46 7.05
N ILE A 32 6.78 -3.51 7.05
CA ILE A 32 6.72 -2.41 6.07
C ILE A 32 7.35 -1.17 6.71
N LEU A 33 8.26 -0.53 6.00
CA LEU A 33 8.83 0.77 6.35
C LEU A 33 8.39 1.80 5.31
N GLU A 34 7.66 2.82 5.73
CA GLU A 34 7.21 3.93 4.89
C GLU A 34 7.81 5.22 5.44
N ALA A 35 8.29 6.09 4.55
CA ALA A 35 8.89 7.36 4.93
C ALA A 35 7.84 8.41 5.30
N SER A 36 6.65 8.32 4.71
CA SER A 36 5.51 9.18 5.00
C SER A 36 4.81 8.81 6.31
N THR A 37 4.04 9.76 6.85
CA THR A 37 3.16 9.53 8.02
C THR A 37 1.90 8.73 7.68
N ARG A 38 1.68 8.42 6.40
CA ARG A 38 0.53 7.63 5.92
C ARG A 38 0.96 6.54 4.94
N LEU A 39 0.12 5.52 4.82
CA LEU A 39 0.18 4.54 3.75
C LEU A 39 -0.49 5.07 2.46
N GLY A 40 -0.32 4.35 1.36
CA GLY A 40 -0.95 4.62 0.06
C GLY A 40 0.00 5.20 -0.98
N GLY A 41 1.09 5.84 -0.55
CA GLY A 41 2.06 6.48 -1.45
C GLY A 41 1.38 7.50 -2.36
N ARG A 42 1.42 7.28 -3.68
CA ARG A 42 0.77 8.13 -4.69
C ARG A 42 -0.76 8.05 -4.69
N ILE A 43 -1.34 7.12 -3.94
CA ILE A 43 -2.79 7.03 -3.75
C ILE A 43 -3.14 7.80 -2.47
N GLU A 44 -3.79 8.94 -2.64
CA GLU A 44 -4.24 9.77 -1.53
C GLU A 44 -5.61 10.36 -1.84
N THR A 45 -6.53 10.15 -0.90
CA THR A 45 -7.88 10.72 -0.96
C THR A 45 -8.05 11.65 0.24
N ILE A 46 -8.22 12.93 -0.04
CA ILE A 46 -8.55 13.93 0.97
C ILE A 46 -10.05 14.25 0.92
N LYS A 47 -10.61 14.79 2.01
CA LYS A 47 -12.00 15.24 2.05
C LYS A 47 -12.05 16.75 1.94
N GLY A 48 -12.77 17.26 0.93
CA GLY A 48 -13.03 18.69 0.79
C GLY A 48 -13.98 19.23 1.86
N LYS A 49 -14.27 20.55 1.82
CA LYS A 49 -15.13 21.24 2.80
C LYS A 49 -16.49 20.57 3.01
N ASN A 50 -17.08 20.02 1.95
CA ASN A 50 -18.38 19.33 1.99
C ASN A 50 -18.24 17.80 2.17
N LYS A 51 -17.10 17.33 2.69
CA LYS A 51 -16.73 15.90 2.81
C LYS A 51 -16.62 15.15 1.47
N THR A 52 -16.67 15.86 0.35
CA THR A 52 -16.45 15.29 -0.99
C THR A 52 -15.05 14.69 -1.09
N PRO A 53 -14.90 13.42 -1.46
CA PRO A 53 -13.58 12.82 -1.65
C PRO A 53 -12.89 13.43 -2.87
N LEU A 54 -11.64 13.82 -2.71
CA LEU A 54 -10.76 14.33 -3.77
C LEU A 54 -9.51 13.45 -3.83
N VAL A 55 -9.29 12.83 -4.99
CA VAL A 55 -8.10 12.00 -5.24
C VAL A 55 -7.00 12.90 -5.78
N LEU A 56 -5.84 12.92 -5.11
CA LEU A 56 -4.70 13.77 -5.47
C LEU A 56 -3.67 13.06 -6.35
N GLY A 57 -3.98 11.86 -6.84
CA GLY A 57 -3.05 10.98 -7.56
C GLY A 57 -3.75 9.95 -8.42
N ALA A 58 -3.70 8.67 -8.05
CA ALA A 58 -4.23 7.53 -8.82
C ALA A 58 -5.75 7.57 -9.09
N THR A 59 -6.16 8.44 -10.02
CA THR A 59 -7.57 8.79 -10.27
C THR A 59 -8.27 7.84 -11.24
N TRP A 60 -7.53 7.26 -12.19
CA TRP A 60 -8.09 6.42 -13.25
C TRP A 60 -7.62 4.99 -13.11
N PHE A 61 -8.58 4.07 -12.98
CA PHE A 61 -8.38 2.63 -13.05
C PHE A 61 -9.34 2.08 -14.11
N SER A 62 -8.81 1.30 -15.05
CA SER A 62 -9.57 0.79 -16.20
C SER A 62 -9.70 -0.73 -16.15
N THR A 63 -10.74 -1.27 -16.79
CA THR A 63 -11.03 -2.71 -16.86
C THR A 63 -10.13 -3.50 -17.82
N ILE A 64 -9.29 -2.80 -18.60
CA ILE A 64 -8.22 -3.42 -19.39
C ILE A 64 -7.03 -3.70 -18.47
N HIS A 65 -6.99 -4.90 -17.90
CA HIS A 65 -5.83 -5.50 -17.20
C HIS A 65 -5.80 -7.01 -17.45
#